data_AF-N6Y0W8-F1
#
_entry.id   AF-N6Y0W8-F1
#
_cell.length_a   1.000
_cell.length_b   1.000
_cell.length_c   1.000
_cell.angle_alpha   90.00
_cell.angle_beta   90.00
_cell.angle_gamma   90.00
#
_symmetry.space_group_name_H-M   'P 1'
#
loop_
_entity.id
_entity.type
_entity.pdbx_description
1 polymer ?
#
loop_
_entity_poly.entity_id
_entity_poly.type
_entity_poly.pdbx_seq_one_letter_code
_entity_poly.pdbx_strand_id
1 'polypeptide(L)'
;MVAEQLRATGVEGVRIALEPIDRNTAPALTLTACLPVRDGRAPTVLVMSADHVFTDSDAFHAAVSLGHDAARSGALEIAAFVEKPDSERARKYVSLGQYLWNSGLHTMRATVWVEALAALQPGMSAACRDALEHSSVDADFVRVDSAPLASCPSDSTDDEVIEKLSRQATAGIPGGGVPMSAGWPDVGAWDTTSEVMSKGAHGNTTHTDTILDGCEDSLLYGGKRLVAGFGLKDVIAVETLDAVLGADKSRTHVVKGIVTRIKAEASPTRTTRSTALDAGTTPSISVTASRPSAPRPIRTPSSTHRCTTNPPNTGSLSRARPKPPTVTE
;
A
#
# COMPACT_ATOMS: atom_id res chain seq x y z
N MET A 1 15.47 5.39 -19.70
CA MET A 1 14.70 4.31 -19.06
C MET A 1 13.33 4.81 -18.60
N VAL A 2 13.17 5.53 -17.47
CA VAL A 2 11.85 5.97 -16.99
C VAL A 2 11.12 6.91 -17.96
N ALA A 3 11.78 7.93 -18.50
CA ALA A 3 11.16 8.85 -19.46
C ALA A 3 10.69 8.16 -20.75
N GLU A 4 11.41 7.13 -21.19
CA GLU A 4 11.07 6.35 -22.39
C GLU A 4 9.91 5.40 -22.12
N GLN A 5 9.91 4.73 -20.96
CA GLN A 5 8.79 3.91 -20.49
C GLN A 5 7.50 4.74 -20.38
N LEU A 6 7.58 5.95 -19.82
CA LEU A 6 6.44 6.88 -19.73
C LEU A 6 5.97 7.35 -21.11
N ARG A 7 6.88 7.64 -22.05
CA ARG A 7 6.49 7.98 -23.43
C ARG A 7 5.78 6.83 -24.12
N ALA A 8 6.21 5.59 -23.86
CA ALA A 8 5.58 4.39 -24.43
C ALA A 8 4.14 4.16 -23.93
N THR A 9 3.73 4.73 -22.79
CA THR A 9 2.34 4.64 -22.33
C THR A 9 1.39 5.59 -23.08
N GLY A 10 1.92 6.57 -23.82
CA GLY A 10 1.13 7.58 -24.51
C GLY A 10 0.48 8.62 -23.58
N VAL A 11 0.83 8.64 -22.30
CA VAL A 11 0.34 9.65 -21.35
C VAL A 11 1.06 10.97 -21.59
N GLU A 12 0.29 12.01 -21.90
CA GLU A 12 0.81 13.36 -22.11
C GLU A 12 0.89 14.16 -20.80
N GLY A 13 1.73 15.20 -20.78
CA GLY A 13 1.82 16.13 -19.64
C GLY A 13 2.55 15.58 -18.41
N VAL A 14 3.27 14.47 -18.56
CA VAL A 14 4.09 13.90 -17.49
C VAL A 14 5.29 14.80 -17.20
N ARG A 15 5.53 15.08 -15.92
CA ARG A 15 6.73 15.76 -15.45
C ARG A 15 7.57 14.80 -14.61
N ILE A 16 8.87 14.79 -14.85
CA ILE A 16 9.86 13.98 -14.13
C ILE A 16 10.72 14.92 -13.30
N ALA A 17 10.55 14.90 -11.98
CA ALA A 17 11.43 15.63 -11.08
C ALA A 17 12.72 14.83 -10.90
N LEU A 18 13.86 15.46 -11.16
CA LEU A 18 15.19 14.87 -10.99
C LEU A 18 15.79 15.38 -9.69
N GLU A 19 15.98 14.47 -8.74
CA GLU A 19 16.70 14.72 -7.50
C GLU A 19 18.21 14.65 -7.77
N PRO A 20 18.97 15.74 -7.55
CA PRO A 20 20.41 15.73 -7.77
C PRO A 20 21.17 14.96 -6.68
N ILE A 21 20.53 14.73 -5.52
CA ILE A 21 21.08 14.05 -4.35
C ILE A 21 19.94 13.24 -3.72
N ASP A 22 20.18 11.97 -3.41
CA ASP A 22 19.23 11.13 -2.68
C ASP A 22 19.04 11.65 -1.25
N ARG A 23 17.78 11.94 -0.91
CA ARG A 23 17.37 12.43 0.41
C ARG A 23 16.20 11.62 0.99
N ASN A 24 15.98 10.39 0.52
CA ASN A 24 14.90 9.52 0.96
C ASN A 24 13.50 10.06 0.55
N THR A 25 12.43 9.42 1.02
CA THR A 25 11.08 9.58 0.45
C THR A 25 10.38 10.88 0.82
N ALA A 26 10.61 11.45 2.01
CA ALA A 26 9.89 12.67 2.42
C ALA A 26 10.27 13.89 1.57
N PRO A 27 11.55 14.16 1.27
CA PRO A 27 11.94 15.23 0.33
C PRO A 27 11.43 14.99 -1.08
N ALA A 28 11.53 13.76 -1.60
CA ALA A 28 11.03 13.40 -2.93
C ALA A 28 9.52 13.69 -3.09
N LEU A 29 8.72 13.26 -2.12
CA LEU A 29 7.29 13.54 -2.08
C LEU A 29 7.01 15.05 -1.94
N THR A 30 7.78 15.74 -1.12
CA THR A 30 7.61 17.18 -0.91
C THR A 30 7.88 17.97 -2.19
N LEU A 31 8.97 17.67 -2.89
CA LEU A 31 9.31 18.31 -4.15
C LEU A 31 8.18 18.12 -5.17
N THR A 32 7.67 16.90 -5.29
CA THR A 32 6.59 16.58 -6.24
C THR A 32 5.24 17.20 -5.85
N ALA A 33 4.90 17.28 -4.57
CA ALA A 33 3.68 17.93 -4.07
C ALA A 33 3.72 19.47 -4.21
N CYS A 34 4.89 20.08 -4.02
CA CYS A 34 5.07 21.53 -4.16
C CYS A 34 4.92 22.02 -5.60
N LEU A 35 5.25 21.20 -6.61
CA LEU A 35 5.15 21.58 -8.03
C LEU A 35 3.74 22.05 -8.46
N PRO A 36 2.67 21.25 -8.31
CA PRO A 36 1.33 21.71 -8.66
C PRO A 36 0.85 22.84 -7.74
N VAL A 37 1.25 22.86 -6.47
CA VAL A 37 0.86 23.93 -5.51
C VAL A 37 1.44 25.28 -5.93
N ARG A 38 2.70 25.31 -6.39
CA ARG A 38 3.34 26.50 -6.97
C ARG A 38 2.59 27.00 -8.20
N ASP A 39 2.06 26.09 -9.01
CA ASP A 39 1.25 26.40 -10.20
C ASP A 39 -0.21 26.80 -9.83
N GLY A 40 -0.52 27.02 -8.54
CA GLY A 40 -1.86 27.39 -8.05
C GLY A 40 -2.87 26.24 -8.06
N ARG A 41 -2.41 24.99 -8.21
CA ARG A 41 -3.26 23.79 -8.24
C ARG A 41 -3.20 23.06 -6.90
N ALA A 42 -4.29 22.38 -6.56
CA ALA A 42 -4.37 21.55 -5.35
C ALA A 42 -4.87 20.13 -5.69
N PRO A 43 -4.13 19.35 -6.51
CA PRO A 43 -4.56 18.01 -6.87
C PRO A 43 -4.53 17.07 -5.66
N THR A 44 -5.34 16.01 -5.73
CA THR A 44 -5.09 14.81 -4.93
C THR A 44 -3.90 14.08 -5.54
N VAL A 45 -2.90 13.76 -4.72
CA VAL A 45 -1.72 12.99 -5.11
C VAL A 45 -1.84 11.57 -4.57
N LEU A 46 -1.47 10.60 -5.40
CA LEU A 46 -1.25 9.22 -5.01
C LEU A 46 0.26 8.99 -5.00
N VAL A 47 0.77 8.52 -3.87
CA VAL A 47 2.18 8.20 -3.66
C VAL A 47 2.30 6.70 -3.52
N MET A 48 3.22 6.12 -4.26
CA MET A 48 3.53 4.69 -4.19
C MET A 48 4.98 4.44 -4.60
N SER A 49 5.55 3.38 -4.07
CA SER A 49 6.83 2.85 -4.54
C SER A 49 6.67 2.23 -5.93
N ALA A 50 7.68 2.42 -6.79
CA ALA A 50 7.65 1.92 -8.16
C ALA A 50 7.92 0.40 -8.28
N ASP A 51 8.31 -0.25 -7.19
CA ASP A 51 8.67 -1.66 -7.06
C ASP A 51 7.57 -2.52 -6.42
N HIS A 52 6.42 -1.94 -6.08
CA HIS A 52 5.27 -2.70 -5.62
C HIS A 52 4.62 -3.48 -6.76
N VAL A 53 4.22 -4.72 -6.45
CA VAL A 53 3.41 -5.54 -7.34
C VAL A 53 2.03 -5.75 -6.71
N PHE A 54 0.98 -5.59 -7.49
CA PHE A 54 -0.38 -5.95 -7.11
C PHE A 54 -0.89 -6.99 -8.09
N THR A 55 -1.33 -8.14 -7.58
CA THR A 55 -1.78 -9.26 -8.43
C THR A 55 -3.24 -9.13 -8.84
N ASP A 56 -4.03 -8.33 -8.14
CA ASP A 56 -5.41 -7.99 -8.48
C ASP A 56 -5.54 -6.49 -8.79
N SER A 57 -5.51 -6.16 -10.09
CA SER A 57 -5.57 -4.77 -10.57
C SER A 57 -6.92 -4.11 -10.33
N ASP A 58 -8.02 -4.86 -10.35
CA ASP A 58 -9.36 -4.29 -10.17
C ASP A 58 -9.59 -3.91 -8.70
N ALA A 59 -9.19 -4.79 -7.78
CA ALA A 59 -9.21 -4.49 -6.36
C ALA A 59 -8.27 -3.32 -6.00
N PHE A 60 -7.11 -3.24 -6.66
CA PHE A 60 -6.19 -2.11 -6.52
C PHE A 60 -6.84 -0.78 -6.96
N HIS A 61 -7.41 -0.73 -8.17
CA HIS A 61 -8.07 0.48 -8.66
C HIS A 61 -9.27 0.89 -7.79
N ALA A 62 -10.03 -0.07 -7.26
CA ALA A 62 -11.13 0.19 -6.33
C ALA A 62 -10.61 0.83 -5.03
N ALA A 63 -9.52 0.31 -4.46
CA ALA A 63 -8.90 0.86 -3.26
C ALA A 63 -8.34 2.28 -3.49
N VAL A 64 -7.68 2.53 -4.63
CA VAL A 64 -7.19 3.86 -5.02
C VAL A 64 -8.35 4.85 -5.18
N SER A 65 -9.45 4.43 -5.82
CA SER A 65 -10.64 5.28 -5.98
C SER A 65 -11.26 5.64 -4.64
N LEU A 66 -11.37 4.66 -3.73
CA LEU A 66 -11.85 4.90 -2.37
C LEU A 66 -10.91 5.84 -1.59
N GLY A 67 -9.59 5.68 -1.74
CA GLY A 67 -8.60 6.60 -1.17
C GLY A 67 -8.70 8.02 -1.73
N HIS A 68 -8.95 8.16 -3.03
CA HIS A 68 -9.16 9.46 -3.66
C HIS A 68 -10.38 10.18 -3.09
N ASP A 69 -11.51 9.49 -2.97
CA ASP A 69 -12.74 10.03 -2.38
C ASP A 69 -12.51 10.37 -0.91
N ALA A 70 -11.86 9.48 -0.15
CA ALA A 70 -11.56 9.68 1.26
C ALA A 70 -10.61 10.86 1.53
N ALA A 71 -9.64 11.13 0.65
CA ALA A 71 -8.81 12.33 0.74
C ALA A 71 -9.60 13.65 0.61
N ARG A 72 -10.85 13.57 0.13
CA ARG A 72 -11.79 14.69 0.00
C ARG A 72 -12.88 14.69 1.07
N SER A 73 -13.38 13.53 1.48
CA SER A 73 -14.54 13.38 2.38
C SER A 73 -14.26 12.72 3.73
N GLY A 74 -13.04 12.27 3.99
CA GLY A 74 -12.63 11.51 5.18
C GLY A 74 -12.54 10.00 4.96
N ALA A 75 -11.66 9.32 5.71
CA ALA A 75 -11.43 7.88 5.69
C ALA A 75 -11.74 7.24 7.06
N LEU A 76 -11.51 5.92 7.20
CA LEU A 76 -11.54 5.27 8.52
C LEU A 76 -10.44 5.85 9.40
N GLU A 77 -10.80 6.39 10.55
CA GLU A 77 -9.85 7.00 11.48
C GLU A 77 -8.75 6.00 11.91
N ILE A 78 -7.50 6.46 11.89
CA ILE A 78 -6.35 5.68 12.36
C ILE A 78 -6.07 6.06 13.82
N ALA A 79 -6.27 5.12 14.75
CA ALA A 79 -5.96 5.37 16.16
C ALA A 79 -4.45 5.47 16.47
N ALA A 80 -3.61 4.76 15.72
CA ALA A 80 -2.16 4.77 15.88
C ALA A 80 -1.45 4.25 14.63
N PHE A 81 -0.25 4.79 14.37
CA PHE A 81 0.70 4.30 13.39
C PHE A 81 2.00 3.86 14.10
N VAL A 82 2.52 2.68 13.75
CA VAL A 82 3.74 2.13 14.35
C VAL A 82 4.67 1.65 13.24
N GLU A 83 5.73 2.41 12.97
CA GLU A 83 6.76 1.97 12.06
C GLU A 83 7.58 0.81 12.67
N LYS A 84 7.76 -0.27 11.89
CA LYS A 84 8.69 -1.38 12.16
C LYS A 84 8.73 -1.85 13.62
N PRO A 85 7.62 -2.43 14.15
CA PRO A 85 7.59 -2.93 15.52
C PRO A 85 8.58 -4.09 15.71
N ASP A 86 9.03 -4.28 16.96
CA ASP A 86 9.78 -5.48 17.33
C ASP A 86 8.95 -6.76 17.12
N SER A 87 9.64 -7.91 17.07
CA SER A 87 8.99 -9.19 16.74
C SER A 87 7.88 -9.60 17.72
N GLU A 88 7.97 -9.18 18.98
CA GLU A 88 6.97 -9.52 19.99
C GLU A 88 5.69 -8.72 19.76
N ARG A 89 5.84 -7.40 19.53
CA ARG A 89 4.72 -6.52 19.19
C ARG A 89 4.07 -6.92 17.87
N ALA A 90 4.86 -7.26 16.84
CA ALA A 90 4.34 -7.72 15.56
C ALA A 90 3.45 -8.97 15.70
N ARG A 91 3.90 -9.98 16.46
CA ARG A 91 3.08 -11.19 16.75
C ARG A 91 1.78 -10.83 17.45
N LYS A 92 1.83 -9.90 18.40
CA LYS A 92 0.64 -9.42 19.12
C LYS A 92 -0.33 -8.69 18.20
N TYR A 93 0.15 -7.85 17.29
CA TYR A 93 -0.71 -7.14 16.34
C TYR A 93 -1.44 -8.10 15.40
N VAL A 94 -0.73 -9.09 14.87
CA VAL A 94 -1.32 -10.14 14.04
C VAL A 94 -2.37 -10.94 14.81
N SER A 95 -2.07 -11.37 16.05
CA SER A 95 -3.02 -12.18 16.84
C SER A 95 -4.29 -11.43 17.25
N LEU A 96 -4.20 -10.11 17.40
CA LEU A 96 -5.36 -9.27 17.72
C LEU A 96 -6.31 -9.05 16.55
N GLY A 97 -5.84 -9.21 15.30
CA GLY A 97 -6.65 -9.07 14.08
C GLY A 97 -7.27 -7.68 13.86
N GLN A 98 -6.80 -6.68 14.60
CA GLN A 98 -7.30 -5.29 14.57
C GLN A 98 -6.36 -4.32 13.86
N TYR A 99 -5.20 -4.81 13.45
CA TYR A 99 -4.15 -4.05 12.78
C TYR A 99 -4.08 -4.43 11.30
N LEU A 100 -3.74 -3.44 10.48
CA LEU A 100 -3.50 -3.56 9.05
C LEU A 100 -2.01 -3.35 8.77
N TRP A 101 -1.50 -3.94 7.70
CA TRP A 101 -0.18 -3.57 7.20
C TRP A 101 -0.28 -2.26 6.41
N ASN A 102 0.66 -1.35 6.65
CA ASN A 102 0.87 -0.20 5.81
C ASN A 102 1.46 -0.67 4.47
N SER A 103 0.74 -0.39 3.39
CA SER A 103 1.18 -0.73 2.03
C SER A 103 2.20 0.26 1.47
N GLY A 104 2.54 1.33 2.21
CA GLY A 104 3.38 2.43 1.71
C GLY A 104 2.68 3.32 0.67
N LEU A 105 1.38 3.10 0.43
CA LEU A 105 0.57 3.95 -0.43
C LEU A 105 -0.09 5.06 0.37
N HIS A 106 0.10 6.29 -0.08
CA HIS A 106 -0.47 7.47 0.55
C HIS A 106 -1.30 8.27 -0.45
N THR A 107 -2.51 8.68 -0.07
CA THR A 107 -3.37 9.55 -0.88
C THR A 107 -3.79 10.76 -0.09
N MET A 108 -3.52 11.95 -0.61
CA MET A 108 -3.81 13.22 0.07
C MET A 108 -3.88 14.38 -0.92
N ARG A 109 -4.43 15.52 -0.50
CA ARG A 109 -4.27 16.76 -1.28
C ARG A 109 -2.82 17.25 -1.19
N ALA A 110 -2.26 17.70 -2.31
CA ALA A 110 -0.90 18.26 -2.34
C ALA A 110 -0.72 19.41 -1.33
N THR A 111 -1.73 20.28 -1.19
CA THR A 111 -1.70 21.38 -0.21
C THR A 111 -1.66 20.88 1.23
N VAL A 112 -2.40 19.81 1.55
CA VAL A 112 -2.40 19.20 2.89
C VAL A 112 -1.03 18.61 3.22
N TRP A 113 -0.36 17.98 2.25
CA TRP A 113 1.02 17.51 2.45
C TRP A 113 1.98 18.67 2.74
N VAL A 114 1.92 19.74 1.94
CA VAL A 114 2.79 20.92 2.13
C VAL A 114 2.55 21.58 3.50
N GLU A 115 1.29 21.68 3.93
CA GLU A 115 0.90 22.18 5.26
C GLU A 115 1.43 21.28 6.38
N ALA A 116 1.22 19.96 6.28
CA ALA A 116 1.72 18.98 7.24
C ALA A 116 3.23 19.06 7.41
N LEU A 117 3.95 19.10 6.29
CA LEU A 117 5.40 19.16 6.31
C LEU A 117 5.92 20.48 6.86
N ALA A 118 5.29 21.61 6.52
CA ALA A 118 5.67 22.90 7.09
C ALA A 118 5.50 22.93 8.63
N ALA A 119 4.48 22.25 9.16
CA ALA A 119 4.25 22.15 10.59
C ALA A 119 5.22 21.19 11.30
N LEU A 120 5.51 20.03 10.69
CA LEU A 120 6.27 18.96 11.34
C LEU A 120 7.77 19.00 11.05
N GLN A 121 8.15 19.47 9.86
CA GLN A 121 9.52 19.49 9.33
C GLN A 121 9.80 20.82 8.59
N PRO A 122 9.74 21.98 9.29
CA PRO A 122 9.86 23.29 8.66
C PRO A 122 11.16 23.48 7.87
N GLY A 123 12.28 22.89 8.34
CA GLY A 123 13.56 22.92 7.63
C GLY A 123 13.53 22.19 6.29
N MET A 124 12.93 21.00 6.25
CA MET A 124 12.74 20.24 5.01
C MET A 124 11.79 20.98 4.05
N SER A 125 10.70 21.54 4.58
CA SER A 125 9.75 22.33 3.79
C SER A 125 10.40 23.57 3.16
N ALA A 126 11.23 24.30 3.91
CA ALA A 126 12.00 25.42 3.37
C ALA A 126 12.99 24.97 2.29
N ALA A 127 13.84 23.98 2.59
CA ALA A 127 14.84 23.48 1.64
C ALA A 127 14.22 22.99 0.32
N CYS A 128 13.11 22.25 0.37
CA CYS A 128 12.42 21.79 -0.83
C CYS A 128 11.80 22.94 -1.64
N ARG A 129 11.24 23.97 -0.98
CA ARG A 129 10.71 25.15 -1.67
C ARG A 129 11.82 25.94 -2.35
N ASP A 130 12.91 26.20 -1.64
CA ASP A 130 14.07 26.93 -2.16
C ASP A 130 14.72 26.18 -3.34
N ALA A 131 14.83 24.85 -3.25
CA ALA A 131 15.36 24.01 -4.32
C ALA A 131 14.49 24.03 -5.59
N LEU A 132 13.17 24.19 -5.43
CA LEU A 132 12.22 24.31 -6.55
C LEU A 132 12.19 25.73 -7.12
N GLU A 133 12.37 26.76 -6.31
CA GLU A 133 12.45 28.15 -6.79
C GLU A 133 13.62 28.33 -7.76
N HIS A 134 14.75 27.68 -7.47
CA HIS A 134 15.96 27.70 -8.29
C HIS A 134 16.02 26.54 -9.31
N SER A 135 14.95 25.76 -9.44
CA SER A 135 14.91 24.65 -10.40
C SER A 135 14.89 25.13 -11.84
N SER A 136 15.38 24.28 -12.74
CA SER A 136 15.25 24.48 -14.19
C SER A 136 14.30 23.47 -14.79
N VAL A 137 13.59 23.86 -15.85
CA VAL A 137 12.71 22.97 -16.61
C VAL A 137 13.27 22.80 -18.01
N ASP A 138 13.40 21.56 -18.45
CA ASP A 138 13.77 21.24 -19.82
C ASP A 138 12.98 20.02 -20.30
N ALA A 139 12.14 20.27 -21.32
CA ALA A 139 11.10 19.36 -21.80
C ALA A 139 10.25 18.81 -20.63
N ASP A 140 10.28 17.49 -20.44
CA ASP A 140 9.50 16.78 -19.44
C ASP A 140 10.17 16.80 -18.04
N PHE A 141 11.39 17.36 -17.93
CA PHE A 141 12.20 17.27 -16.71
C PHE A 141 12.16 18.56 -15.89
N VAL A 142 11.92 18.39 -14.59
CA VAL A 142 12.20 19.42 -13.58
C VAL A 142 13.52 19.05 -12.89
N ARG A 143 14.57 19.84 -13.11
CA ARG A 143 15.87 19.65 -12.47
C ARG A 143 15.91 20.50 -11.21
N VAL A 144 15.81 19.84 -10.07
CA VAL A 144 15.81 20.47 -8.74
C VAL A 144 17.21 21.01 -8.45
N ASP A 145 17.29 22.21 -7.86
CA ASP A 145 18.59 22.78 -7.51
C ASP A 145 19.26 22.00 -6.39
N SER A 146 20.54 21.66 -6.57
CA SER A 146 21.28 20.84 -5.63
C SER A 146 21.67 21.56 -4.35
N ALA A 147 21.89 22.88 -4.37
CA ALA A 147 22.48 23.59 -3.25
C ALA A 147 21.51 23.71 -2.04
N PRO A 148 20.23 24.10 -2.21
CA PRO A 148 19.28 24.07 -1.11
C PRO A 148 18.94 22.64 -0.67
N LEU A 149 18.89 21.69 -1.61
CA LEU A 149 18.57 20.29 -1.29
C LEU A 149 19.71 19.62 -0.51
N ALA A 150 20.96 20.10 -0.64
CA ALA A 150 22.10 19.54 0.08
C ALA A 150 22.01 19.71 1.62
N SER A 151 21.27 20.71 2.10
CA SER A 151 21.02 20.92 3.54
C SER A 151 19.73 20.26 4.03
N CYS A 152 18.92 19.68 3.13
CA CYS A 152 17.69 19.02 3.47
C CYS A 152 17.96 17.74 4.30
N PRO A 153 17.23 17.50 5.40
CA PRO A 153 17.24 16.22 6.09
C PRO A 153 16.90 15.06 5.14
N SER A 154 17.45 13.87 5.41
CA SER A 154 17.37 12.70 4.52
C SER A 154 16.42 11.64 5.07
N ASP A 155 15.18 12.04 5.33
CA ASP A 155 14.27 11.28 6.17
C ASP A 155 13.11 10.61 5.41
N SER A 156 12.54 9.57 6.04
CA SER A 156 11.41 8.81 5.50
C SER A 156 10.08 9.54 5.70
N THR A 157 9.18 9.38 4.73
CA THR A 157 7.78 9.83 4.80
C THR A 157 7.05 9.25 6.02
N ASP A 158 7.15 7.93 6.21
CA ASP A 158 6.38 7.23 7.23
C ASP A 158 6.82 7.64 8.65
N ASP A 159 8.12 7.65 8.92
CA ASP A 159 8.69 7.91 10.25
C ASP A 159 8.57 9.39 10.66
N GLU A 160 8.94 10.31 9.76
CA GLU A 160 9.08 11.72 10.12
C GLU A 160 7.81 12.55 9.90
N VAL A 161 6.86 12.05 9.12
CA VAL A 161 5.62 12.77 8.80
C VAL A 161 4.39 11.97 9.22
N ILE A 162 4.15 10.78 8.66
CA ILE A 162 2.90 10.03 8.88
C ILE A 162 2.75 9.59 10.35
N GLU A 163 3.81 9.04 10.93
CA GLU A 163 3.81 8.63 12.34
C GLU A 163 3.60 9.82 13.27
N LYS A 164 4.25 10.96 13.00
CA LYS A 164 4.08 12.19 13.78
C LYS A 164 2.67 12.77 13.64
N LEU A 165 2.11 12.80 12.43
CA LEU A 165 0.71 13.22 12.20
C LEU A 165 -0.26 12.35 13.01
N SER A 166 -0.01 11.04 13.10
CA SER A 166 -0.88 10.14 13.89
C SER A 166 -0.81 10.41 15.40
N ARG A 167 0.32 10.89 15.92
CA ARG A 167 0.53 11.15 17.36
C ARG A 167 0.20 12.57 17.77
N GLN A 168 0.42 13.52 16.87
CA GLN A 168 0.31 14.94 17.11
C GLN A 168 -0.99 15.46 16.51
N ALA A 169 -2.01 15.63 17.37
CA ALA A 169 -3.21 16.41 17.05
C ALA A 169 -2.89 17.87 16.64
N THR A 170 -1.63 18.29 16.78
CA THR A 170 -1.10 19.65 16.59
C THR A 170 -1.28 20.21 15.17
N ALA A 171 -1.42 19.37 14.13
CA ALA A 171 -1.68 19.86 12.77
C ALA A 171 -3.18 19.99 12.44
N GLY A 172 -4.08 19.38 13.22
CA GLY A 172 -5.51 19.31 12.88
C GLY A 172 -5.80 18.61 11.54
N ILE A 173 -4.81 17.90 10.98
CA ILE A 173 -4.92 17.17 9.71
C ILE A 173 -5.38 15.75 10.05
N PRO A 174 -6.61 15.36 9.68
CA PRO A 174 -7.09 14.02 9.95
C PRO A 174 -6.36 12.99 9.08
N GLY A 175 -5.87 11.92 9.70
CA GLY A 175 -5.37 10.74 9.02
C GLY A 175 -6.46 9.66 8.94
N GLY A 176 -6.43 8.86 7.87
CA GLY A 176 -7.35 7.74 7.74
C GLY A 176 -6.78 6.61 6.88
N GLY A 177 -7.30 5.40 7.09
CA GLY A 177 -6.88 4.18 6.41
C GLY A 177 -7.96 3.64 5.48
N VAL A 178 -7.53 3.04 4.38
CA VAL A 178 -8.39 2.30 3.45
C VAL A 178 -7.91 0.86 3.39
N PRO A 179 -8.70 -0.12 3.87
CA PRO A 179 -8.37 -1.54 3.73
C PRO A 179 -8.28 -1.90 2.25
N MET A 180 -7.24 -2.65 1.89
CA MET A 180 -7.00 -3.09 0.53
C MET A 180 -6.76 -4.61 0.53
N SER A 181 -7.35 -5.29 -0.44
CA SER A 181 -7.15 -6.73 -0.68
C SER A 181 -6.84 -6.96 -2.15
N ALA A 182 -5.71 -6.41 -2.61
CA ALA A 182 -5.29 -6.42 -4.01
C ALA A 182 -4.18 -7.46 -4.31
N GLY A 183 -4.11 -8.50 -3.47
CA GLY A 183 -3.08 -9.54 -3.55
C GLY A 183 -1.68 -8.95 -3.59
N TRP A 184 -1.39 -8.02 -2.67
CA TRP A 184 -0.09 -7.37 -2.51
C TRP A 184 0.89 -8.35 -1.86
N PRO A 185 1.87 -8.86 -2.62
CA PRO A 185 2.92 -9.68 -2.06
C PRO A 185 4.07 -8.74 -1.64
N ASP A 186 4.65 -8.94 -0.45
CA ASP A 186 5.74 -8.09 0.05
C ASP A 186 7.00 -8.30 -0.81
N VAL A 187 7.21 -7.45 -1.82
CA VAL A 187 8.34 -7.52 -2.77
C VAL A 187 9.60 -6.94 -2.11
N GLY A 188 9.99 -7.51 -0.97
CA GLY A 188 11.24 -7.21 -0.27
C GLY A 188 12.23 -8.37 -0.23
N ALA A 189 11.80 -9.57 -0.63
CA ALA A 189 12.59 -10.81 -0.61
C ALA A 189 12.48 -11.54 -1.96
N TRP A 190 13.59 -12.18 -2.37
CA TRP A 190 13.66 -12.96 -3.62
C TRP A 190 12.65 -14.12 -3.67
N ASP A 191 12.17 -14.56 -2.51
CA ASP A 191 11.11 -15.57 -2.40
C ASP A 191 9.82 -15.09 -3.06
N THR A 192 9.46 -13.84 -2.84
CA THR A 192 8.28 -13.17 -3.42
C THR A 192 8.37 -13.08 -4.94
N THR A 193 9.57 -12.81 -5.49
CA THR A 193 9.79 -12.78 -6.93
C THR A 193 9.45 -14.13 -7.57
N SER A 194 9.78 -15.25 -6.91
CA SER A 194 9.44 -16.59 -7.39
C SER A 194 7.93 -16.91 -7.30
N GLU A 195 7.23 -16.28 -6.36
CA GLU A 195 5.78 -16.48 -6.16
C GLU A 195 4.94 -15.70 -7.17
N VAL A 196 5.43 -14.53 -7.59
CA VAL A 196 4.79 -13.67 -8.60
C VAL A 196 5.07 -14.16 -10.02
N MET A 197 6.24 -14.77 -10.24
CA MET A 197 6.61 -15.34 -11.53
C MET A 197 5.88 -16.65 -11.82
N SER A 198 5.63 -16.92 -13.10
CA SER A 198 4.98 -18.16 -13.52
C SER A 198 5.84 -19.37 -13.19
N LYS A 199 5.29 -20.31 -12.40
CA LYS A 199 5.96 -21.57 -12.08
C LYS A 199 5.95 -22.49 -13.31
N GLY A 200 7.13 -22.97 -13.66
CA GLY A 200 7.34 -24.00 -14.68
C GLY A 200 7.26 -25.42 -14.10
N ALA A 201 7.91 -26.36 -14.78
CA ALA A 201 7.95 -27.76 -14.36
C ALA A 201 8.60 -27.91 -12.96
N HIS A 202 8.07 -28.83 -12.15
CA HIS A 202 8.59 -29.17 -10.81
C HIS A 202 8.70 -27.96 -9.86
N GLY A 203 7.82 -26.97 -10.00
CA GLY A 203 7.77 -25.80 -9.12
C GLY A 203 8.88 -24.76 -9.38
N ASN A 204 9.74 -25.01 -10.35
CA ASN A 204 10.83 -24.11 -10.69
C ASN A 204 10.32 -22.81 -11.30
N THR A 205 11.08 -21.74 -11.11
CA THR A 205 10.84 -20.44 -11.72
C THR A 205 12.05 -20.08 -12.56
N THR A 206 11.81 -19.60 -13.78
CA THR A 206 12.88 -19.28 -14.73
C THR A 206 12.69 -17.93 -15.36
N HIS A 207 13.78 -17.19 -15.54
CA HIS A 207 13.81 -15.95 -16.33
C HIS A 207 14.97 -16.02 -17.32
N THR A 208 14.68 -15.81 -18.61
CA THR A 208 15.58 -15.67 -19.78
C THR A 208 16.86 -16.53 -19.82
N ASP A 209 17.13 -17.23 -20.94
CA ASP A 209 18.38 -17.99 -21.14
C ASP A 209 18.76 -18.87 -19.94
N THR A 210 17.87 -19.81 -19.59
CA THR A 210 18.08 -20.77 -18.51
C THR A 210 17.94 -22.21 -19.00
N ILE A 211 18.72 -23.14 -18.43
CA ILE A 211 18.61 -24.59 -18.67
C ILE A 211 18.50 -25.28 -17.31
N LEU A 212 17.48 -26.12 -17.16
CA LEU A 212 17.23 -26.88 -15.94
C LEU A 212 17.18 -28.37 -16.27
N ASP A 213 17.87 -29.17 -15.47
CA ASP A 213 17.79 -30.64 -15.53
C ASP A 213 17.77 -31.20 -14.09
N GLY A 214 16.70 -31.92 -13.74
CA GLY A 214 16.51 -32.46 -12.40
C GLY A 214 16.37 -31.42 -11.27
N CYS A 215 16.00 -30.17 -11.57
CA CYS A 215 15.77 -29.14 -10.55
C CYS A 215 14.34 -29.18 -9.99
N GLU A 216 14.18 -28.77 -8.73
CA GLU A 216 12.90 -28.66 -8.02
C GLU A 216 12.82 -27.35 -7.21
N ASP A 217 11.66 -26.70 -7.24
CA ASP A 217 11.33 -25.51 -6.43
C ASP A 217 12.37 -24.37 -6.42
N SER A 218 13.21 -24.32 -7.46
CA SER A 218 14.35 -23.41 -7.57
C SER A 218 14.07 -22.25 -8.52
N LEU A 219 14.70 -21.09 -8.27
CA LEU A 219 14.64 -19.91 -9.15
C LEU A 219 15.96 -19.74 -9.89
N LEU A 220 15.93 -19.83 -11.21
CA LEU A 220 17.06 -19.48 -12.06
C LEU A 220 16.71 -18.22 -12.85
N TYR A 221 17.50 -17.18 -12.67
CA TYR A 221 17.32 -15.89 -13.34
C TYR A 221 18.58 -15.59 -14.16
N GLY A 222 18.51 -15.82 -15.47
CA GLY A 222 19.52 -15.34 -16.41
C GLY A 222 19.29 -13.87 -16.74
N GLY A 223 20.37 -13.16 -17.05
CA GLY A 223 20.35 -11.80 -17.59
C GLY A 223 20.95 -11.79 -19.00
N LYS A 224 22.26 -11.56 -19.10
CA LYS A 224 22.99 -11.58 -20.39
C LYS A 224 23.67 -12.92 -20.68
N ARG A 225 23.86 -13.76 -19.66
CA ARG A 225 24.55 -15.05 -19.77
C ARG A 225 23.60 -16.18 -19.43
N LEU A 226 23.80 -17.31 -20.09
CA LEU A 226 23.08 -18.55 -19.82
C LEU A 226 23.31 -18.99 -18.36
N VAL A 227 22.22 -19.27 -17.64
CA VAL A 227 22.27 -19.86 -16.30
C VAL A 227 21.75 -21.30 -16.37
N ALA A 228 22.63 -22.27 -16.10
CA ALA A 228 22.29 -23.69 -16.11
C ALA A 228 22.26 -24.25 -14.68
N GLY A 229 21.19 -24.96 -14.33
CA GLY A 229 21.00 -25.64 -13.06
C GLY A 229 20.81 -27.14 -13.29
N PHE A 230 21.53 -27.96 -12.51
CA PHE A 230 21.41 -29.40 -12.54
C PHE A 230 21.22 -29.94 -11.12
N GLY A 231 20.15 -30.70 -10.87
CA GLY A 231 19.90 -31.35 -9.58
C GLY A 231 19.68 -30.39 -8.40
N LEU A 232 19.28 -29.14 -8.67
CA LEU A 232 19.12 -28.13 -7.62
C LEU A 232 17.74 -28.21 -6.97
N LYS A 233 17.70 -28.06 -5.64
CA LYS A 233 16.46 -27.99 -4.88
C LYS A 233 16.48 -26.83 -3.91
N ASP A 234 15.42 -26.02 -3.92
CA ASP A 234 15.28 -24.84 -3.04
C ASP A 234 16.45 -23.84 -3.18
N VAL A 235 16.93 -23.63 -4.40
CA VAL A 235 18.04 -22.69 -4.69
C VAL A 235 17.55 -21.51 -5.51
N ILE A 236 18.12 -20.33 -5.23
CA ILE A 236 18.04 -19.15 -6.08
C ILE A 236 19.40 -18.92 -6.72
N ALA A 237 19.44 -18.83 -8.04
CA ALA A 237 20.61 -18.45 -8.83
C ALA A 237 20.23 -17.28 -9.75
N VAL A 238 20.82 -16.10 -9.51
CA VAL A 238 20.50 -14.86 -10.22
C VAL A 238 21.77 -14.29 -10.83
N GLU A 239 21.79 -14.15 -12.16
CA GLU A 239 22.80 -13.38 -12.88
C GLU A 239 22.32 -11.94 -13.08
N THR A 240 23.16 -11.00 -12.68
CA THR A 240 23.02 -9.58 -12.97
C THR A 240 24.27 -9.10 -13.69
N LEU A 241 24.22 -7.88 -14.23
CA LEU A 241 25.35 -7.28 -14.95
C LEU A 241 26.67 -7.27 -14.14
N ASP A 242 26.57 -7.13 -12.83
CA ASP A 242 27.73 -6.85 -11.96
C ASP A 242 28.09 -8.03 -11.04
N ALA A 243 27.17 -8.99 -10.87
CA ALA A 243 27.36 -10.12 -9.96
C ALA A 243 26.46 -11.30 -10.31
N VAL A 244 26.89 -12.49 -9.89
CA VAL A 244 26.06 -13.69 -9.82
C VAL A 244 25.80 -14.00 -8.35
N LEU A 245 24.53 -14.17 -7.99
CA LEU A 245 24.09 -14.58 -6.66
C LEU A 245 23.63 -16.04 -6.73
N GLY A 246 24.15 -16.88 -5.84
CA GLY A 246 23.63 -18.22 -5.57
C GLY A 246 23.31 -18.33 -4.08
N ALA A 247 22.09 -18.71 -3.74
CA ALA A 247 21.65 -18.81 -2.35
C ALA A 247 20.62 -19.92 -2.16
N ASP A 248 20.58 -20.46 -0.95
CA ASP A 248 19.43 -21.23 -0.47
C ASP A 248 18.20 -20.30 -0.38
N LYS A 249 17.07 -20.75 -0.93
CA LYS A 249 15.82 -20.00 -1.02
C LYS A 249 15.29 -19.60 0.37
N SER A 250 15.47 -20.44 1.39
CA SER A 250 15.06 -20.11 2.76
C SER A 250 15.89 -19.00 3.43
N ARG A 251 17.02 -18.60 2.82
CA ARG A 251 18.01 -17.68 3.41
C ARG A 251 18.15 -16.35 2.67
N THR A 252 17.24 -16.02 1.78
CA THR A 252 17.26 -14.78 0.97
C THR A 252 17.33 -13.50 1.80
N HIS A 253 16.80 -13.51 3.04
CA HIS A 253 16.86 -12.40 3.98
C HIS A 253 18.29 -11.93 4.30
N VAL A 254 19.32 -12.78 4.14
CA VAL A 254 20.73 -12.39 4.39
C VAL A 254 21.40 -11.68 3.22
N VAL A 255 20.77 -11.61 2.05
CA VAL A 255 21.35 -11.04 0.82
C VAL A 255 21.72 -9.56 0.99
N LYS A 256 20.95 -8.78 1.75
CA LYS A 256 21.29 -7.37 2.08
C LYS A 256 22.68 -7.25 2.70
N GLY A 257 23.04 -8.16 3.60
CA GLY A 257 24.36 -8.18 4.26
C GLY A 257 25.50 -8.43 3.28
N ILE A 258 25.29 -9.29 2.28
CA ILE A 258 26.27 -9.58 1.23
C ILE A 258 26.47 -8.34 0.33
N VAL A 259 25.38 -7.66 -0.04
CA VAL A 259 25.45 -6.41 -0.83
C VAL A 259 26.22 -5.33 -0.08
N THR A 260 25.95 -5.13 1.22
CA THR A 260 26.68 -4.18 2.06
C THR A 260 28.18 -4.48 2.09
N ARG A 261 28.55 -5.77 2.25
CA ARG A 261 29.95 -6.19 2.24
C ARG A 261 30.61 -5.97 0.88
N ILE A 262 29.90 -6.27 -0.21
CA ILE A 262 30.35 -6.02 -1.60
C ILE A 262 30.63 -4.53 -1.84
N LYS A 263 29.79 -3.63 -1.31
CA LYS A 263 29.98 -2.18 -1.39
C LYS A 263 31.19 -1.73 -0.56
N ALA A 264 31.40 -2.32 0.63
CA ALA A 264 32.53 -1.99 1.51
C ALA A 264 33.89 -2.51 0.98
N GLU A 265 33.91 -3.65 0.28
CA GLU A 265 35.12 -4.28 -0.26
C GLU A 265 35.44 -3.85 -1.72
N ALA A 266 34.63 -2.98 -2.33
CA ALA A 266 34.84 -2.55 -3.71
C ALA A 266 36.08 -1.64 -3.86
N SER A 267 37.11 -2.18 -4.54
CA SER A 267 38.29 -1.45 -5.02
C SER A 267 37.93 -0.59 -6.26
N PRO A 268 38.61 0.54 -6.58
CA PRO A 268 38.30 1.42 -7.71
C PRO A 268 38.30 0.76 -9.10
N THR A 269 38.80 -0.47 -9.24
CA THR A 269 38.72 -1.28 -10.47
C THR A 269 37.39 -2.00 -10.67
N ARG A 270 36.51 -2.04 -9.66
CA ARG A 270 35.18 -2.67 -9.75
C ARG A 270 34.10 -1.61 -9.88
N THR A 271 33.72 -1.32 -11.12
CA THR A 271 32.56 -0.48 -11.42
C THR A 271 31.30 -1.25 -11.00
N THR A 272 30.82 -1.01 -9.79
CA THR A 272 29.49 -1.46 -9.38
C THR A 272 28.50 -0.37 -9.80
N ARG A 273 27.61 -0.68 -10.74
CA ARG A 273 26.38 0.09 -10.91
C ARG A 273 25.35 -0.57 -10.02
N SER A 274 24.99 0.12 -8.94
CA SER A 274 23.86 -0.29 -8.12
C SER A 274 22.64 -0.43 -9.03
N THR A 275 22.27 -1.65 -9.40
CA THR A 275 20.89 -1.94 -9.77
C THR A 275 20.14 -1.83 -8.47
N ALA A 276 19.56 -0.66 -8.23
CA ALA A 276 18.67 -0.44 -7.12
C ALA A 276 17.43 -1.32 -7.34
N LEU A 277 17.51 -2.56 -6.89
CA LEU A 277 16.44 -3.11 -6.08
C LEU A 277 16.86 -2.74 -4.66
N ASP A 278 16.59 -1.48 -4.33
CA ASP A 278 16.77 -1.01 -2.98
C ASP A 278 15.90 -1.88 -2.11
N ALA A 279 16.53 -2.52 -1.14
CA ALA A 279 15.94 -3.66 -0.51
C ALA A 279 14.81 -3.17 0.41
N GLY A 280 13.59 -3.20 -0.13
CA GLY A 280 12.29 -3.29 0.51
C GLY A 280 12.10 -2.48 1.78
N THR A 281 11.26 -1.46 1.67
CA THR A 281 10.38 -0.99 2.75
C THR A 281 9.78 -2.22 3.43
N THR A 282 10.29 -2.58 4.61
CA THR A 282 9.63 -3.59 5.42
C THR A 282 8.26 -3.04 5.79
N PRO A 283 7.17 -3.79 5.55
CA PRO A 283 5.83 -3.28 5.78
C PRO A 283 5.70 -2.89 7.26
N SER A 284 5.31 -1.65 7.53
CA SER A 284 4.95 -1.24 8.89
C SER A 284 3.56 -1.73 9.24
N ILE A 285 3.29 -1.91 10.53
CA ILE A 285 1.96 -2.32 11.00
C ILE A 285 1.26 -1.08 11.55
N SER A 286 0.08 -0.80 11.02
CA SER A 286 -0.74 0.34 11.42
C SER A 286 -2.12 -0.11 11.90
N VAL A 287 -2.77 0.76 12.69
CA VAL A 287 -4.24 0.84 12.94
C VAL A 287 -4.84 0.05 14.11
N THR A 288 -5.68 0.76 14.87
CA THR A 288 -6.94 0.27 15.45
C THR A 288 -8.06 1.12 14.82
N ALA A 289 -9.10 0.51 14.23
CA ALA A 289 -10.25 1.22 13.66
C ALA A 289 -11.54 0.78 14.36
N SER A 290 -12.33 1.73 14.85
CA SER A 290 -13.67 1.44 15.42
C SER A 290 -14.75 1.66 14.36
N ARG A 291 -15.59 0.64 14.14
CA ARG A 291 -16.73 0.66 13.17
C ARG A 291 -17.81 1.67 13.56
N PRO A 292 -18.60 2.18 12.58
CA PRO A 292 -20.03 2.36 12.77
C PRO A 292 -20.71 0.99 12.78
N SER A 293 -21.38 0.64 13.87
CA SER A 293 -22.35 -0.44 13.91
C SER A 293 -23.57 -0.03 13.07
N ALA A 294 -23.90 -0.79 12.02
CA ALA A 294 -25.14 -0.61 11.27
C ALA A 294 -26.34 -1.03 12.15
N PRO A 295 -27.46 -0.27 12.18
CA PRO A 295 -28.72 -0.84 12.63
C PRO A 295 -29.23 -1.82 11.56
N ARG A 296 -29.36 -3.11 11.94
CA ARG A 296 -30.17 -4.07 11.17
C ARG A 296 -31.64 -3.61 11.22
N PRO A 297 -32.35 -3.42 10.09
CA PRO A 297 -33.80 -3.43 10.14
C PRO A 297 -34.26 -4.84 10.53
N ILE A 298 -35.01 -4.92 11.63
CA ILE A 298 -35.74 -6.12 12.02
C ILE A 298 -36.66 -6.48 10.85
N ARG A 299 -36.42 -7.64 10.23
CA ARG A 299 -37.38 -8.28 9.33
C ARG A 299 -38.66 -8.53 10.14
N THR A 300 -39.71 -7.79 9.84
CA THR A 300 -41.07 -8.18 10.22
C THR A 300 -41.42 -9.47 9.48
N PRO A 301 -41.86 -10.55 10.16
CA PRO A 301 -42.54 -11.63 9.47
C PRO A 301 -43.97 -11.18 9.19
N SER A 302 -44.26 -10.77 7.95
CA SER A 302 -45.64 -10.75 7.45
C SER A 302 -46.03 -12.17 7.03
N SER A 303 -46.62 -12.93 7.95
CA SER A 303 -47.61 -13.95 7.57
C SER A 303 -48.54 -14.19 8.75
N THR A 304 -49.76 -13.69 8.58
CA THR A 304 -51.03 -14.30 8.97
C THR A 304 -50.94 -15.59 9.79
N HIS A 305 -51.01 -15.48 11.11
CA HIS A 305 -51.72 -16.46 11.92
C HIS A 305 -52.67 -15.75 12.88
N ARG A 306 -53.94 -15.82 12.48
CA ARG A 306 -55.15 -15.48 13.22
C ARG A 306 -55.11 -16.15 14.60
N CYS A 307 -54.82 -15.38 15.64
CA CYS A 307 -55.06 -15.82 17.02
C CYS A 307 -56.55 -15.64 17.31
N THR A 308 -57.27 -16.76 17.31
CA THR A 308 -58.63 -16.89 17.78
C THR A 308 -58.67 -16.68 19.30
N THR A 309 -59.11 -15.51 19.74
CA THR A 309 -59.62 -15.34 21.10
C THR A 309 -61.08 -15.80 21.11
N ASN A 310 -61.33 -16.98 21.69
CA ASN A 310 -62.69 -17.37 22.03
C ASN A 310 -63.14 -16.61 23.30
N PRO A 311 -64.39 -16.09 23.34
CA PRO A 311 -64.91 -15.27 24.43
C PRO A 311 -65.31 -16.11 25.65
N PRO A 312 -65.50 -15.48 26.83
CA PRO A 312 -65.95 -16.18 28.03
C PRO A 312 -67.39 -16.69 27.88
N ASN A 313 -67.56 -17.95 28.27
CA ASN A 313 -68.78 -18.72 28.26
C ASN A 313 -69.74 -18.20 29.35
N THR A 314 -70.74 -17.42 28.97
CA THR A 314 -71.90 -17.10 29.82
C THR A 314 -73.18 -17.53 29.10
N GLY A 315 -73.85 -18.56 29.61
CA GLY A 315 -75.19 -18.91 29.16
C GLY A 315 -75.64 -20.31 29.54
N SER A 316 -76.28 -20.45 30.70
CA SER A 316 -77.26 -21.51 30.95
C SER A 316 -78.08 -21.19 32.20
N LEU A 317 -79.14 -20.39 32.04
CA LEU A 317 -80.36 -20.56 32.82
C LEU A 317 -81.58 -20.25 31.93
N SER A 318 -82.53 -21.17 31.99
CA SER A 318 -83.76 -21.28 31.21
C SER A 318 -84.69 -20.07 31.31
N ARG A 319 -85.43 -19.76 30.23
CA ARG A 319 -86.88 -20.05 30.15
C ARG A 319 -87.47 -19.60 28.81
N ALA A 320 -88.45 -20.40 28.38
CA ALA A 320 -89.21 -20.26 27.17
C ALA A 320 -90.25 -19.11 27.21
N ARG A 321 -90.48 -18.57 26.00
CA ARG A 321 -91.68 -17.92 25.39
C ARG A 321 -93.00 -17.88 26.19
N PRO A 322 -93.85 -16.87 25.91
CA PRO A 322 -94.85 -17.07 24.86
C PRO A 322 -95.01 -15.90 23.86
N LYS A 323 -95.60 -16.28 22.72
CA LYS A 323 -95.94 -15.53 21.50
C LYS A 323 -97.33 -14.89 21.67
N PRO A 324 -97.64 -13.72 21.08
CA PRO A 324 -99.01 -13.34 20.74
C PRO A 324 -99.30 -13.49 19.22
N PRO A 325 -100.58 -13.41 18.80
CA PRO A 325 -101.16 -14.34 17.85
C PRO A 325 -101.21 -13.91 16.37
N THR A 326 -101.54 -14.92 15.59
CA THR A 326 -102.02 -15.08 14.21
C THR A 326 -102.91 -13.97 13.63
N VAL A 327 -102.70 -13.65 12.33
CA VAL A 327 -103.70 -13.35 11.27
C VAL A 327 -102.98 -13.62 9.91
N THR A 328 -103.19 -14.78 9.26
CA THR A 328 -103.96 -14.99 8.00
C THR A 328 -103.79 -13.91 6.92
N GLU A 329 -103.10 -14.25 5.83
CA GLU A 329 -103.69 -14.71 4.55
C GLU A 329 -102.80 -15.82 3.96
#